data_AF-O24682-F1
#
_entry.id   AF-O24682-F1
#
_cell.length_a   1.000
_cell.length_b   1.000
_cell.length_c   1.000
_cell.angle_alpha   90.00
_cell.angle_beta   90.00
_cell.angle_gamma   90.00
#
_symmetry.space_group_name_H-M   'P 1'
#
loop_
_entity.id
_entity.type
_entity.pdbx_description
1 polymer ?
#
loop_
_entity_poly.entity_id
_entity_poly.type
_entity_poly.pdbx_seq_one_letter_code
_entity_poly.pdbx_strand_id
1 'polypeptide(L)'
;MQKEHNDNKQLNNMLSWIAFAGTIPFFIILIICKLNPNLYLTNIIPDSIINIPSVISSYNPIMTKLMDIYGKSAPLLAIITFILQFRHRKLEKGINREKLITACILTPFIYVFYAYFFLWNNFELTTSGRTVRWMSENDFTLLFFFICMYYCSFFMTYILCYVPVAVYKIWKER
;
A
#
# COMPACT_ATOMS: atom_id res chain seq x y z
N MET A 1 21.25 8.36 -22.63
CA MET A 1 21.57 8.06 -21.22
C MET A 1 21.20 9.20 -20.27
N GLN A 2 21.84 10.37 -20.31
CA GLN A 2 21.60 11.45 -19.32
C GLN A 2 20.15 12.00 -19.33
N LYS A 3 19.52 12.15 -20.51
CA LYS A 3 18.11 12.56 -20.64
C LYS A 3 17.14 11.50 -20.11
N GLU A 4 17.38 10.23 -20.39
CA GLU A 4 16.53 9.10 -19.95
C GLU A 4 16.61 8.88 -18.43
N HIS A 5 17.80 9.05 -17.85
CA HIS A 5 18.00 9.01 -16.41
C HIS A 5 17.25 10.16 -15.70
N ASN A 6 17.21 11.35 -16.31
CA ASN A 6 16.47 12.49 -15.76
C ASN A 6 14.94 12.27 -15.85
N ASP A 7 14.44 11.73 -16.98
CA ASP A 7 13.03 11.37 -17.15
C ASP A 7 12.58 10.34 -16.08
N ASN A 8 13.39 9.30 -15.86
CA ASN A 8 13.11 8.27 -14.86
C ASN A 8 13.16 8.80 -13.41
N LYS A 9 14.08 9.72 -13.11
CA LYS A 9 14.14 10.40 -11.80
C LYS A 9 12.87 11.20 -11.53
N GLN A 10 12.36 11.92 -12.52
CA GLN A 10 11.10 12.67 -12.39
C GLN A 10 9.91 11.75 -12.13
N LEU A 11 9.83 10.60 -12.82
CA LEU A 11 8.78 9.61 -12.60
C LEU A 11 8.86 8.96 -11.21
N ASN A 12 10.06 8.68 -10.69
CA ASN A 12 10.25 8.17 -9.33
C ASN A 12 9.85 9.19 -8.27
N ASN A 13 10.17 10.47 -8.49
CA ASN A 13 9.73 11.54 -7.61
C ASN A 13 8.20 11.66 -7.62
N MET A 14 7.58 11.64 -8.80
CA MET A 14 6.12 11.68 -8.93
C MET A 14 5.45 10.48 -8.24
N LEU A 15 6.00 9.26 -8.40
CA LEU A 15 5.53 8.07 -7.69
C LEU A 15 5.55 8.27 -6.17
N SER A 16 6.64 8.83 -5.64
CA SER A 16 6.81 9.10 -4.21
C SER A 16 5.83 10.17 -3.72
N TRP A 17 5.59 11.22 -4.51
CA TRP A 17 4.61 12.26 -4.20
C TRP A 17 3.17 11.73 -4.19
N ILE A 18 2.81 10.86 -5.14
CA ILE A 18 1.49 10.21 -5.16
C ILE A 18 1.30 9.33 -3.93
N ALA A 19 2.31 8.53 -3.59
CA ALA A 19 2.26 7.70 -2.39
C ALA A 19 2.13 8.54 -1.11
N PHE A 20 2.85 9.66 -1.02
CA PHE A 20 2.72 10.62 0.09
C PHE A 20 1.34 11.28 0.13
N ALA A 21 0.80 11.73 -1.00
CA ALA A 21 -0.55 12.29 -1.07
C ALA A 21 -1.61 11.28 -0.63
N GLY A 22 -1.42 9.99 -0.94
CA GLY A 22 -2.25 8.88 -0.47
C GLY A 22 -2.25 8.69 1.05
N THR A 23 -1.32 9.31 1.80
CA THR A 23 -1.32 9.23 3.27
C THR A 23 -2.22 10.28 3.94
N ILE A 24 -2.60 11.34 3.21
CA ILE A 24 -3.37 12.46 3.75
C ILE A 24 -4.68 12.01 4.43
N PRO A 25 -5.47 11.07 3.85
CA PRO A 25 -6.72 10.65 4.49
C PRO A 25 -6.54 9.98 5.84
N PHE A 26 -5.39 9.35 6.14
CA PHE A 26 -5.14 8.79 7.46
C PHE A 26 -5.08 9.85 8.57
N PHE A 27 -4.44 10.99 8.28
CA PHE A 27 -4.39 12.12 9.20
C PHE A 27 -5.79 12.74 9.41
N ILE A 28 -6.58 12.83 8.32
CA ILE A 28 -7.97 13.28 8.40
C ILE A 28 -8.79 12.34 9.28
N ILE A 29 -8.70 11.02 9.06
CA ILE A 29 -9.41 10.02 9.87
C ILE A 29 -9.05 10.17 11.36
N LEU A 30 -7.77 10.34 11.69
CA LEU A 30 -7.33 10.53 13.07
C LEU A 30 -7.92 11.80 13.70
N ILE A 31 -7.86 12.94 13.00
CA ILE A 31 -8.37 14.22 13.50
C ILE A 31 -9.88 14.11 13.76
N ILE A 32 -10.65 13.56 12.82
CA ILE A 32 -12.10 13.49 13.01
C ILE A 32 -12.47 12.47 14.10
N CYS A 33 -11.75 11.35 14.22
CA CYS A 33 -11.96 10.39 15.32
C CYS A 33 -11.66 11.00 16.70
N LYS A 34 -10.67 11.90 16.80
CA LYS A 34 -10.36 12.62 18.03
C LYS A 34 -11.38 13.72 18.39
N LEU A 35 -11.93 14.40 17.38
CA LEU A 35 -12.88 15.50 17.60
C LEU A 35 -14.31 15.04 17.88
N ASN A 36 -14.77 13.95 17.25
CA ASN A 36 -16.17 13.51 17.33
C ASN A 36 -16.33 11.98 17.45
N PRO A 37 -16.03 11.37 18.61
CA PRO A 37 -16.08 9.92 18.78
C PRO A 37 -17.49 9.30 18.63
N ASN A 38 -18.53 10.02 19.07
CA ASN A 38 -19.91 9.48 19.10
C ASN A 38 -20.60 9.42 17.74
N LEU A 39 -20.18 10.25 16.78
CA LEU A 39 -20.84 10.37 15.46
C LEU A 39 -20.50 9.19 14.53
N TYR A 40 -19.33 8.55 14.74
CA TYR A 40 -18.88 7.42 13.93
C TYR A 40 -19.54 6.10 14.30
N LEU A 41 -19.75 5.86 15.59
CA LEU A 41 -20.43 4.66 16.09
C LEU A 41 -21.87 4.54 15.63
N THR A 42 -22.51 5.68 15.33
CA THR A 42 -23.96 5.75 15.12
C THR A 42 -24.36 6.00 13.66
N ASN A 43 -23.58 6.75 12.87
CA ASN A 43 -24.05 7.24 11.56
C ASN A 43 -23.15 6.92 10.34
N ILE A 44 -21.88 6.56 10.52
CA ILE A 44 -20.92 6.44 9.39
C ILE A 44 -20.45 5.00 9.14
N ILE A 45 -20.59 4.08 10.09
CA ILE A 45 -20.26 2.66 9.88
C ILE A 45 -21.57 1.91 9.62
N PRO A 46 -22.05 1.81 8.37
CA PRO A 46 -23.14 0.92 8.04
C PRO A 46 -22.73 -0.52 8.37
N ASP A 47 -23.69 -1.37 8.75
CA ASP A 47 -23.47 -2.77 9.13
C ASP A 47 -22.70 -3.58 8.07
N SER A 48 -22.75 -3.14 6.80
CA SER A 48 -21.98 -3.69 5.68
C SER A 48 -20.46 -3.56 5.87
N ILE A 49 -19.99 -2.52 6.55
CA ILE A 49 -18.58 -2.31 6.87
C ILE A 49 -18.14 -3.22 8.04
N ILE A 50 -19.06 -3.58 8.93
CA ILE A 50 -18.75 -4.42 10.10
C ILE A 50 -18.22 -5.80 9.66
N ASN A 51 -18.70 -6.33 8.54
CA ASN A 51 -18.35 -7.66 8.05
C ASN A 51 -17.11 -7.73 7.14
N ILE A 52 -16.49 -6.59 6.81
CA ILE A 52 -15.26 -6.59 6.00
C ILE A 52 -14.10 -7.08 6.87
N PRO A 53 -13.34 -8.10 6.44
CA PRO A 53 -12.26 -8.65 7.24
C PRO A 53 -11.13 -7.64 7.36
N SER A 54 -10.78 -7.16 8.55
CA SER A 54 -9.94 -5.98 8.71
C SER A 54 -8.85 -6.15 9.75
N VAL A 55 -7.77 -5.38 9.61
CA VAL A 55 -6.76 -5.24 10.65
C VAL A 55 -7.31 -4.30 11.74
N ILE A 56 -7.49 -4.80 12.97
CA ILE A 56 -8.14 -4.07 14.07
C ILE A 56 -7.22 -4.04 15.29
N SER A 57 -7.24 -2.93 16.04
CA SER A 57 -6.67 -2.87 17.40
C SER A 57 -7.78 -2.76 18.43
N SER A 58 -7.72 -3.56 19.49
CA SER A 58 -8.67 -3.44 20.60
C SER A 58 -8.51 -2.14 21.41
N TYR A 59 -7.43 -1.38 21.20
CA TYR A 59 -7.25 -0.04 21.79
C TYR A 59 -8.20 1.00 21.21
N ASN A 60 -8.37 1.02 19.88
CA ASN A 60 -9.27 1.95 19.18
C ASN A 60 -9.87 1.31 17.92
N PRO A 61 -10.86 0.43 18.08
CA PRO A 61 -11.31 -0.46 17.01
C PRO A 61 -11.94 0.29 15.83
N ILE A 62 -12.65 1.38 16.11
CA ILE A 62 -13.33 2.21 15.10
C ILE A 62 -12.29 2.88 14.18
N MET A 63 -11.32 3.56 14.78
CA MET A 63 -10.28 4.28 14.04
C MET A 63 -9.49 3.31 13.17
N THR A 64 -9.04 2.19 13.74
CA THR A 64 -8.25 1.20 13.00
C THR A 64 -9.02 0.58 11.84
N LYS A 65 -10.33 0.37 11.99
CA LYS A 65 -11.16 -0.19 10.93
C LYS A 65 -11.31 0.75 9.75
N LEU A 66 -11.54 2.04 10.01
CA LEU A 66 -11.60 3.05 8.94
C LEU A 66 -10.25 3.19 8.22
N MET A 67 -9.15 3.17 8.98
CA MET A 67 -7.80 3.20 8.42
C MET A 67 -7.51 1.96 7.56
N ASP A 68 -7.93 0.77 7.99
CA ASP A 68 -7.77 -0.48 7.23
C ASP A 68 -8.55 -0.47 5.91
N ILE A 69 -9.81 -0.05 5.95
CA ILE A 69 -10.67 0.04 4.76
C ILE A 69 -10.08 1.01 3.74
N TYR A 70 -9.65 2.18 4.20
CA TYR A 70 -8.93 3.11 3.35
C TYR A 70 -7.61 2.50 2.85
N GLY A 71 -6.89 1.77 3.69
CA GLY A 71 -5.69 1.00 3.39
C GLY A 71 -5.85 0.08 2.17
N LYS A 72 -6.99 -0.57 2.05
CA LYS A 72 -7.33 -1.47 0.92
C LYS A 72 -7.56 -0.75 -0.41
N SER A 73 -7.66 0.58 -0.42
CA SER A 73 -7.67 1.36 -1.65
C SER A 73 -6.27 1.54 -2.24
N ALA A 74 -5.19 1.29 -1.48
CA ALA A 74 -3.81 1.47 -1.93
C ALA A 74 -3.46 0.69 -3.21
N PRO A 75 -3.84 -0.60 -3.37
CA PRO A 75 -3.61 -1.34 -4.61
C PRO A 75 -4.28 -0.70 -5.82
N LEU A 76 -5.48 -0.15 -5.67
CA LEU A 76 -6.17 0.56 -6.75
C LEU A 76 -5.39 1.81 -7.18
N LEU A 77 -4.93 2.62 -6.21
CA LEU A 77 -4.12 3.80 -6.51
C LEU A 77 -2.80 3.42 -7.19
N ALA A 78 -2.18 2.32 -6.77
CA ALA A 78 -0.95 1.80 -7.38
C ALA A 78 -1.17 1.38 -8.84
N ILE A 79 -2.26 0.69 -9.15
CA ILE A 79 -2.63 0.29 -10.51
C ILE A 79 -2.87 1.53 -11.39
N ILE A 80 -3.64 2.51 -10.91
CA ILE A 80 -3.87 3.77 -11.64
C ILE A 80 -2.54 4.47 -11.92
N THR A 81 -1.68 4.57 -10.90
CA THR A 81 -0.37 5.21 -11.03
C THR A 81 0.53 4.46 -12.01
N PHE A 82 0.49 3.13 -11.99
CA PHE A 82 1.19 2.30 -12.95
C PHE A 82 0.71 2.55 -14.38
N ILE A 83 -0.61 2.57 -14.62
CA ILE A 83 -1.22 2.86 -15.93
C ILE A 83 -0.81 4.24 -16.45
N LEU A 84 -0.70 5.25 -15.58
CA LEU A 84 -0.26 6.58 -15.99
C LEU A 84 1.25 6.62 -16.33
N GLN A 85 2.08 5.85 -15.63
CA GLN A 85 3.54 5.90 -15.77
C GLN A 85 4.13 4.92 -16.80
N PHE A 86 3.51 3.77 -17.06
CA PHE A 86 4.15 2.69 -17.85
C PHE A 86 4.50 3.11 -19.28
N ARG A 87 3.73 4.07 -19.85
CA ARG A 87 3.94 4.63 -21.18
C ARG A 87 5.18 5.52 -21.24
N HIS A 88 5.53 6.17 -20.14
CA HIS A 88 6.60 7.16 -20.07
C HIS A 88 7.91 6.59 -19.50
N ARG A 89 7.85 5.45 -18.78
CA ARG A 89 9.05 4.78 -18.26
C ARG A 89 9.90 4.15 -19.37
N LYS A 90 11.18 4.55 -19.40
CA LYS A 90 12.23 3.92 -20.19
C LYS A 90 13.01 2.94 -19.31
N LEU A 91 13.33 1.77 -19.87
CA LEU A 91 14.12 0.79 -19.15
C LEU A 91 15.59 1.19 -19.15
N GLU A 92 16.27 1.02 -18.02
CA GLU A 92 17.71 1.18 -17.99
C GLU A 92 18.39 0.03 -18.72
N LYS A 93 19.32 0.39 -19.63
CA LYS A 93 20.13 -0.57 -20.36
C LYS A 93 21.17 -1.16 -19.41
N GLY A 94 21.19 -2.49 -19.26
CA GLY A 94 22.20 -3.21 -18.44
C GLY A 94 21.64 -4.12 -17.33
N ILE A 95 20.33 -4.23 -17.18
CA ILE A 95 19.75 -5.13 -16.17
C ILE A 95 19.95 -6.60 -16.59
N ASN A 96 20.42 -7.43 -15.65
CA ASN A 96 20.61 -8.86 -15.87
C ASN A 96 19.24 -9.58 -16.02
N ARG A 97 19.08 -10.33 -17.12
CA ARG A 97 17.85 -11.04 -17.50
C ARG A 97 17.43 -12.08 -16.46
N GLU A 98 18.39 -12.85 -15.96
CA GLU A 98 18.12 -13.89 -14.97
C GLU A 98 17.48 -13.29 -13.72
N LYS A 99 18.05 -12.19 -13.21
CA LYS A 99 17.52 -11.47 -12.05
C LYS A 99 16.10 -10.93 -12.28
N LEU A 100 15.81 -10.44 -13.49
CA LEU A 100 14.47 -9.96 -13.87
C LEU A 100 13.44 -11.09 -13.94
N ILE A 101 13.82 -12.24 -14.51
CA ILE A 101 12.94 -13.42 -14.59
C ILE A 101 12.68 -13.97 -13.20
N THR A 102 13.71 -14.10 -12.35
CA THR A 102 13.55 -14.49 -10.95
C THR A 102 12.63 -13.53 -10.21
N ALA A 103 12.81 -12.21 -10.38
CA ALA A 103 11.93 -11.21 -9.79
C ALA A 103 10.48 -11.35 -10.28
N CYS A 104 10.27 -11.65 -11.57
CA CYS A 104 8.94 -11.84 -12.15
C CYS A 104 8.18 -13.03 -11.53
N ILE A 105 8.89 -14.09 -11.12
CA ILE A 105 8.30 -15.27 -10.47
C ILE A 105 8.12 -15.03 -8.96
N LEU A 106 9.11 -14.41 -8.31
CA LEU A 106 9.13 -14.19 -6.87
C LEU A 106 8.12 -13.12 -6.42
N THR A 107 7.94 -12.06 -7.20
CA THR A 107 7.06 -10.94 -6.87
C THR A 107 5.60 -11.35 -6.64
N PRO A 108 4.93 -12.09 -7.56
CA PRO A 108 3.56 -12.55 -7.33
C PRO A 108 3.46 -13.50 -6.14
N PHE A 109 4.46 -14.35 -5.91
CA PHE A 109 4.49 -15.22 -4.73
C PHE A 109 4.47 -14.40 -3.44
N ILE A 110 5.40 -13.45 -3.25
CA ILE A 110 5.45 -12.59 -2.06
C ILE A 110 4.15 -11.76 -1.93
N TYR A 111 3.62 -11.25 -3.04
CA TYR A 111 2.38 -10.47 -3.02
C TYR A 111 1.18 -11.29 -2.55
N VAL A 112 1.05 -12.56 -2.95
CA VAL A 112 -0.04 -13.43 -2.48
C VAL A 112 0.02 -13.64 -0.97
N PHE A 113 1.21 -13.88 -0.42
CA PHE A 113 1.38 -13.95 1.04
C PHE A 113 0.98 -12.65 1.72
N TYR A 114 1.45 -11.51 1.21
CA TYR A 114 1.10 -10.20 1.75
C TYR A 114 -0.40 -9.93 1.71
N ALA A 115 -1.04 -10.15 0.57
CA ALA A 115 -2.47 -9.95 0.37
C ALA A 115 -3.31 -10.86 1.29
N TYR A 116 -2.89 -12.11 1.46
CA TYR A 116 -3.55 -13.03 2.37
C TYR A 116 -3.55 -12.52 3.80
N PHE A 117 -2.40 -12.10 4.33
CA PHE A 117 -2.29 -11.66 5.73
C PHE A 117 -2.94 -10.30 5.98
N PHE A 118 -2.76 -9.33 5.09
CA PHE A 118 -3.09 -7.92 5.37
C PHE A 118 -4.30 -7.38 4.60
N LEU A 119 -4.72 -7.98 3.48
CA LEU A 119 -5.86 -7.50 2.69
C LEU A 119 -7.13 -8.35 2.91
N TRP A 120 -6.98 -9.66 3.12
CA TRP A 120 -8.12 -10.60 3.15
C TRP A 120 -8.44 -11.21 4.51
N ASN A 121 -7.50 -11.21 5.46
CA ASN A 121 -7.72 -11.84 6.75
C ASN A 121 -8.03 -10.83 7.86
N ASN A 122 -8.79 -11.27 8.87
CA ASN A 122 -8.97 -10.50 10.09
C ASN A 122 -7.69 -10.63 10.92
N PHE A 123 -7.01 -9.51 11.16
CA PHE A 123 -5.78 -9.52 11.95
C PHE A 123 -5.95 -8.58 13.15
N GLU A 124 -5.89 -9.14 14.35
CA GLU A 124 -5.96 -8.36 15.57
C GLU A 124 -4.55 -7.98 16.04
N LEU A 125 -4.28 -6.68 16.07
CA LEU A 125 -2.97 -6.11 16.36
C LEU A 125 -2.55 -6.31 17.83
N THR A 126 -3.51 -6.32 18.74
CA THR A 126 -3.27 -6.39 20.19
C THR A 126 -2.93 -7.79 20.69
N THR A 127 -3.34 -8.83 19.97
CA THR A 127 -3.01 -10.24 20.22
C THR A 127 -1.76 -10.73 19.48
N SER A 128 -1.21 -9.90 18.60
CA SER A 128 -0.02 -10.23 17.80
C SER A 128 1.31 -10.05 18.57
N GLY A 129 2.43 -10.44 17.94
CA GLY A 129 3.76 -10.48 18.56
C GLY A 129 4.19 -9.14 19.20
N ARG A 130 5.15 -9.22 20.14
CA ARG A 130 5.61 -8.10 21.00
C ARG A 130 5.79 -6.76 20.27
N THR A 131 6.35 -6.76 19.07
CA THR A 131 6.62 -5.53 18.28
C THR A 131 5.35 -4.84 17.78
N VAL A 132 4.37 -5.62 17.32
CA VAL A 132 3.10 -5.09 16.79
C VAL A 132 2.19 -4.66 17.93
N ARG A 133 2.25 -5.34 19.08
CA ARG A 133 1.56 -4.92 20.31
C ARG A 133 1.99 -3.53 20.76
N TRP A 134 3.28 -3.20 20.73
CA TRP A 134 3.76 -1.85 21.07
C TRP A 134 3.21 -0.76 20.15
N MET A 135 3.00 -1.09 18.86
CA MET A 135 2.39 -0.15 17.92
C MET A 135 0.90 0.05 18.16
N SER A 136 0.25 -0.86 18.90
CA SER A 136 -1.18 -0.82 19.18
C SER A 136 -1.57 -0.03 20.45
N GLU A 137 -0.59 0.47 21.22
CA GLU A 137 -0.80 1.09 22.54
C GLU A 137 -1.05 2.61 22.49
N ASN A 138 -0.86 3.27 21.34
CA ASN A 138 -1.10 4.69 21.15
C ASN A 138 -1.73 4.97 19.77
N ASP A 139 -2.60 5.97 19.69
CA ASP A 139 -3.23 6.38 18.43
C ASP A 139 -2.21 6.85 17.39
N PHE A 140 -1.12 7.50 17.82
CA PHE A 140 -0.05 7.93 16.91
C PHE A 140 0.76 6.77 16.34
N THR A 141 1.04 5.74 17.15
CA THR A 141 1.77 4.55 16.68
C THR A 141 0.88 3.68 15.78
N LEU A 142 -0.43 3.63 16.06
CA LEU A 142 -1.42 3.03 15.17
C LEU A 142 -1.46 3.74 13.82
N LEU A 143 -1.54 5.08 13.81
CA LEU A 143 -1.49 5.86 12.58
C LEU A 143 -0.24 5.52 11.76
N PHE A 144 0.93 5.52 12.40
CA PHE A 144 2.19 5.21 11.75
C PHE A 144 2.18 3.79 11.14
N PHE A 145 1.67 2.80 11.88
CA PHE A 145 1.53 1.43 11.40
C PHE A 145 0.66 1.34 10.14
N PHE A 146 -0.52 1.99 10.14
CA PHE A 146 -1.41 2.00 8.98
C PHE A 146 -0.83 2.73 7.77
N ILE A 147 -0.08 3.82 7.99
CA ILE A 147 0.67 4.49 6.92
C ILE A 147 1.73 3.56 6.32
N CYS A 148 2.48 2.83 7.16
CA CYS A 148 3.45 1.85 6.69
C CYS A 148 2.79 0.73 5.87
N MET A 149 1.68 0.17 6.36
CA MET A 149 0.91 -0.83 5.60
C MET A 149 0.41 -0.27 4.27
N TYR A 150 -0.05 0.98 4.23
CA TYR A 150 -0.48 1.64 3.00
C TYR A 150 0.67 1.72 1.98
N TYR A 151 1.85 2.18 2.41
CA TYR A 151 3.04 2.22 1.56
C TYR A 151 3.45 0.84 1.06
N CYS A 152 3.47 -0.17 1.94
CA CYS A 152 3.76 -1.54 1.57
C CYS A 152 2.77 -2.03 0.50
N SER A 153 1.46 -1.90 0.73
CA SER A 153 0.42 -2.26 -0.23
C SER A 153 0.59 -1.55 -1.57
N PHE A 154 0.85 -0.24 -1.55
CA PHE A 154 1.03 0.57 -2.75
C PHE A 154 2.25 0.11 -3.56
N PHE A 155 3.43 0.04 -2.94
CA PHE A 155 4.66 -0.32 -3.66
C PHE A 155 4.68 -1.78 -4.09
N MET A 156 4.18 -2.70 -3.28
CA MET A 156 4.11 -4.12 -3.64
C MET A 156 3.21 -4.33 -4.86
N THR A 157 2.05 -3.66 -4.91
CA THR A 157 1.15 -3.71 -6.09
C THR A 157 1.81 -3.06 -7.31
N TYR A 158 2.47 -1.91 -7.13
CA TYR A 158 3.15 -1.23 -8.23
C TYR A 158 4.27 -2.10 -8.85
N ILE A 159 5.09 -2.76 -8.01
CA ILE A 159 6.16 -3.66 -8.45
C ILE A 159 5.56 -4.88 -9.15
N LEU A 160 4.49 -5.46 -8.61
CA LEU A 160 3.76 -6.57 -9.23
C LEU A 160 3.33 -6.25 -10.66
N CYS A 161 2.81 -5.05 -10.90
CA CYS A 161 2.42 -4.63 -12.25
C CYS A 161 3.63 -4.30 -13.14
N TYR A 162 4.68 -3.70 -12.58
CA TYR A 162 5.82 -3.20 -13.33
C TYR A 162 6.77 -4.31 -13.82
N VAL A 163 7.09 -5.29 -12.98
CA VAL A 163 8.10 -6.31 -13.28
C VAL A 163 7.77 -7.13 -14.54
N PRO A 164 6.56 -7.66 -14.75
CA PRO A 164 6.22 -8.41 -15.95
C PRO A 164 6.34 -7.56 -17.24
N VAL A 165 5.93 -6.29 -17.18
CA VAL A 165 6.03 -5.37 -18.32
C VAL A 165 7.49 -5.03 -18.64
N ALA A 166 8.33 -4.88 -17.61
CA ALA A 166 9.75 -4.68 -17.79
C ALA A 166 10.40 -5.90 -18.47
N VAL A 167 10.07 -7.12 -18.05
CA VAL A 167 10.55 -8.36 -18.68
C VAL A 167 10.12 -8.43 -20.14
N TYR A 168 8.85 -8.17 -20.44
CA TYR A 168 8.31 -8.21 -21.81
C TYR A 168 9.00 -7.22 -22.75
N LYS A 169 9.20 -5.96 -22.31
CA LYS A 169 9.89 -4.95 -23.12
C LYS A 169 11.35 -5.36 -23.43
N ILE A 170 12.07 -5.91 -22.45
CA ILE A 170 13.47 -6.39 -22.63
C ILE A 170 13.54 -7.59 -23.58
N TRP A 171 12.50 -8.42 -23.58
CA TRP A 171 12.42 -9.56 -24.49
C TRP A 171 12.12 -9.11 -25.93
N LYS A 172 11.28 -8.08 -26.12
CA LYS A 172 10.87 -7.54 -27.43
C LYS A 172 11.88 -6.58 -28.09
N GLU A 173 12.73 -5.90 -27.32
CA GLU A 173 13.78 -5.02 -27.88
C GLU A 173 14.96 -5.79 -28.53
N ARG A 174 14.84 -7.11 -28.66
CA ARG A 174 15.69 -7.96 -29.50
C ARG A 174 14.83 -8.77 -30.46
#